data_AF-A0A351G488-F1
#
_entry.id   AF-A0A351G488-F1
#
_cell.length_a   1.000
_cell.length_b   1.000
_cell.length_c   1.000
_cell.angle_alpha   90.00
_cell.angle_beta   90.00
_cell.angle_gamma   90.00
#
_symmetry.space_group_name_H-M   'P 1'
#
loop_
_entity.id
_entity.type
_entity.pdbx_description
1 polymer ?
#
loop_
_entity_poly.entity_id
_entity_poly.type
_entity_poly.pdbx_seq_one_letter_code
_entity_poly.pdbx_strand_id
1 'polypeptide(L)'
;MRTANGPSLVERCYRAWNRRDPINLEFRANDGLTQEVPIVAARATETDEGDMLLLWVRLPERDMVVDFIIDDDDEEDYLDEDDFDDYDLEDEFDSEDDDDDFDLGF
;
A
#
# COMPACT_ATOMS: atom_id res chain seq x y z
N MET A 1 28.62 1.35 6.75
CA MET A 1 27.24 1.19 7.25
C MET A 1 27.34 0.98 8.76
N ARG A 2 27.05 2.00 9.58
CA ARG A 2 27.19 1.90 11.04
C ARG A 2 25.98 1.15 11.57
N THR A 3 26.24 0.02 12.22
CA THR A 3 25.25 -0.82 12.90
C THR A 3 24.27 0.06 13.68
N ALA A 4 23.05 0.13 13.18
CA ALA A 4 21.99 0.83 13.87
C ALA A 4 21.57 -0.07 15.03
N ASN A 5 21.88 0.34 16.26
CA ASN A 5 21.20 -0.20 17.43
C ASN A 5 19.70 -0.18 17.14
N GLY A 6 19.10 -1.35 16.90
CA GLY A 6 17.67 -1.48 16.63
C GLY A 6 16.82 -0.67 17.61
N PRO A 7 17.11 -0.73 18.94
CA PRO A 7 16.42 0.09 19.94
C PRO A 7 16.52 1.60 19.70
N SER A 8 17.70 2.10 19.30
CA SER A 8 17.88 3.53 19.03
C SER A 8 17.11 4.01 17.81
N LEU A 9 16.94 3.16 16.78
CA LEU A 9 16.12 3.51 15.62
C LEU A 9 14.64 3.58 16.00
N VAL A 10 14.15 2.58 16.76
CA VAL A 10 12.76 2.58 17.26
C VAL A 10 12.48 3.82 18.09
N GLU A 11 13.41 4.23 18.97
CA GLU A 11 13.26 5.45 19.75
C GLU A 11 13.18 6.71 18.88
N ARG A 12 13.98 6.80 17.81
CA ARG A 12 13.90 7.93 16.86
C ARG A 12 12.55 7.98 16.15
N CYS A 13 12.04 6.83 15.69
CA CYS A 13 10.71 6.72 15.08
C CYS A 13 9.64 7.21 16.05
N TYR A 14 9.66 6.70 17.29
CA TYR A 14 8.72 7.11 18.33
C TYR A 14 8.75 8.63 18.58
N ARG A 15 9.93 9.23 18.72
CA ARG A 15 10.08 10.67 18.92
C ARG A 15 9.58 11.49 17.74
N ALA A 16 9.81 11.05 16.50
CA ALA A 16 9.32 11.72 15.30
C ALA A 16 7.80 11.67 15.22
N TRP A 17 7.21 10.48 15.36
CA TRP A 17 5.74 10.32 15.33
C TRP A 17 5.04 11.07 16.47
N ASN A 18 5.64 11.14 17.66
CA ASN A 18 5.11 11.94 18.77
C ASN A 18 5.08 13.45 18.44
N ARG A 19 5.99 13.94 17.60
CA ARG A 19 5.99 15.32 17.10
C ARG A 19 5.16 15.51 15.83
N ARG A 20 4.54 14.44 15.32
CA ARG A 20 3.85 14.41 14.01
C ARG A 20 4.79 14.69 12.83
N ASP A 21 6.09 14.41 13.01
CA ASP A 21 7.07 14.51 11.95
C ASP A 21 7.11 13.20 11.14
N PRO A 22 7.23 13.26 9.80
CA PRO A 22 7.49 12.08 9.00
C PRO A 22 8.91 11.55 9.26
N ILE A 23 9.09 10.24 9.06
CA ILE A 23 10.41 9.60 9.10
C ILE A 23 10.51 8.61 7.94
N ASN A 24 11.56 8.76 7.14
CA ASN A 24 11.75 7.98 5.92
C ASN A 24 12.96 7.04 6.08
N LEU A 25 12.88 5.89 5.41
CA LEU A 25 13.98 4.98 5.18
C LEU A 25 14.64 5.39 3.86
N GLU A 26 15.88 5.86 3.94
CA GLU A 26 16.74 6.06 2.77
C GLU A 26 17.52 4.77 2.50
N PHE A 27 17.42 4.25 1.28
CA PHE A 27 18.14 3.06 0.85
C PHE A 27 18.59 3.20 -0.61
N ARG A 28 19.58 2.39 -1.02
CA ARG A 28 19.97 2.27 -2.43
C ARG A 28 19.20 1.12 -3.04
N ALA A 29 18.45 1.40 -4.09
CA ALA A 29 17.76 0.38 -4.86
C ALA A 29 18.71 -0.36 -5.80
N ASN A 30 18.21 -1.41 -6.45
CA ASN A 30 19.02 -2.30 -7.30
C ASN A 30 19.56 -1.60 -8.56
N ASP A 31 18.89 -0.55 -9.01
CA ASP A 31 19.34 0.34 -10.09
C ASP A 31 20.48 1.28 -9.65
N GLY A 32 20.86 1.26 -8.37
CA GLY A 32 21.87 2.11 -7.77
C GLY A 32 21.38 3.51 -7.38
N LEU A 33 20.10 3.83 -7.61
CA LEU A 33 19.49 5.10 -7.21
C LEU A 33 19.13 5.08 -5.73
N THR A 34 19.21 6.25 -5.09
CA THR A 34 18.73 6.44 -3.73
C THR A 34 17.21 6.59 -3.75
N GLN A 35 16.53 5.79 -2.95
CA GLN A 35 15.09 5.87 -2.73
C GLN A 35 14.78 6.21 -1.28
N GLU A 36 13.65 6.89 -1.06
CA GLU A 36 13.14 7.25 0.25
C GLU A 36 11.69 6.79 0.39
N VAL A 37 11.42 5.97 1.41
CA VAL A 37 10.07 5.47 1.70
C VAL A 37 9.67 5.77 3.15
N PRO A 38 8.43 6.20 3.40
CA PRO A 38 7.99 6.51 4.76
C PRO A 38 7.89 5.23 5.59
N ILE A 39 8.44 5.28 6.82
CA ILE A 39 8.33 4.21 7.81
C ILE A 39 7.02 4.42 8.58
N VAL A 40 6.18 3.39 8.62
CA VAL A 40 4.88 3.40 9.30
C VAL A 40 4.90 2.63 10.63
N ALA A 41 5.81 1.66 10.77
CA ALA A 41 6.07 0.97 12.03
C ALA A 41 7.53 0.48 12.08
N ALA A 42 8.07 0.33 13.29
CA ALA A 42 9.41 -0.19 13.53
C ALA A 42 9.44 -1.02 14.80
N ARG A 43 10.15 -2.16 14.78
CA ARG A 43 10.33 -3.04 15.93
C ARG A 43 11.74 -3.61 15.95
N ALA A 44 12.40 -3.55 17.10
CA ALA A 44 13.62 -4.28 17.38
C ALA A 44 13.27 -5.59 18.11
N THR A 45 13.94 -6.69 17.75
CA THR A 45 13.80 -8.00 18.41
C THR A 45 15.16 -8.68 18.48
N GLU A 46 15.40 -9.43 19.55
CA GLU A 46 16.57 -10.29 19.67
C GLU A 46 16.20 -11.69 19.13
N THR A 47 17.07 -12.28 18.32
CA THR A 47 16.97 -13.67 17.87
C THR A 47 18.22 -14.44 18.31
N ASP A 48 18.19 -15.78 18.23
CA ASP A 48 19.36 -16.62 18.54
C ASP A 48 20.58 -16.29 17.67
N GLU A 49 20.37 -15.66 16.51
CA GLU A 49 21.39 -15.25 15.55
C GLU A 49 21.84 -13.78 15.71
N GLY A 50 21.18 -13.01 16.58
CA GLY A 50 21.54 -11.64 16.93
C GLY A 50 20.38 -10.64 16.91
N ASP A 51 20.73 -9.35 16.92
CA ASP A 51 19.74 -8.27 16.89
C ASP A 51 19.10 -8.13 15.50
N MET A 52 17.77 -8.12 15.46
CA MET A 52 16.97 -7.95 14.25
C MET A 52 16.10 -6.69 14.34
N LEU A 53 15.98 -5.99 13.21
CA LEU A 53 15.16 -4.79 13.06
C LEU A 53 14.12 -5.03 11.97
N LEU A 54 12.84 -4.97 12.34
CA LEU A 54 11.70 -5.05 11.43
C LEU A 54 11.15 -3.65 11.16
N LEU A 55 10.95 -3.32 9.89
CA LEU A 55 10.40 -2.05 9.43
C LEU A 55 9.21 -2.30 8.51
N TRP A 56 8.12 -1.57 8.75
CA TRP A 56 7.00 -1.50 7.84
C TRP A 56 7.06 -0.16 7.12
N VAL A 57 6.96 -0.19 5.80
CA VAL A 57 7.07 1.00 4.94
C VAL A 57 5.89 1.04 3.98
N ARG A 58 5.54 2.24 3.51
CA ARG A 58 4.58 2.39 2.42
C ARG A 58 5.34 2.62 1.12
N LEU A 59 5.35 1.60 0.26
CA LEU A 59 5.90 1.67 -1.09
C LEU A 59 4.83 2.23 -2.05
N PRO A 60 5.16 3.22 -2.90
CA PRO A 60 4.24 3.65 -3.95
C PRO A 60 4.18 2.59 -5.05
N GLU A 61 3.04 2.47 -5.73
CA GLU A 61 2.76 1.43 -6.74
C GLU A 61 3.79 1.41 -7.89
N ARG A 62 4.43 2.55 -8.18
CA ARG A 62 5.44 2.68 -9.24
C ARG A 62 6.77 2.01 -8.90
N ASP A 63 7.06 1.80 -7.62
CA ASP A 63 8.34 1.23 -7.15
C ASP A 63 8.19 -0.26 -6.80
N MET A 64 7.02 -0.86 -7.03
CA MET A 64 6.77 -2.28 -6.82
C MET A 64 7.24 -3.08 -8.03
N VAL A 65 8.51 -3.50 -8.05
CA VAL A 65 8.95 -4.60 -8.92
C VAL A 65 8.77 -5.89 -8.13
N VAL A 66 7.66 -6.58 -8.35
CA VAL A 66 7.42 -7.91 -7.80
C VAL A 66 8.09 -8.91 -8.74
N ASP A 67 9.17 -9.53 -8.28
CA ASP A 67 9.81 -10.63 -8.99
C ASP A 67 8.96 -11.89 -8.77
N PHE A 68 8.00 -12.13 -9.68
CA PHE A 68 7.24 -13.37 -9.68
C PHE A 68 8.13 -14.48 -10.21
N ILE A 69 8.67 -15.29 -9.30
CA ILE A 69 9.24 -16.58 -9.67
C ILE A 69 8.04 -17.48 -9.99
N ILE A 70 7.64 -17.54 -11.25
CA ILE A 70 6.70 -18.55 -11.74
C ILE A 70 7.52 -19.84 -11.86
N ASP A 71 7.18 -20.82 -11.01
CA ASP A 71 7.64 -22.18 -11.21
C ASP A 71 6.85 -22.72 -12.43
N ASP A 72 7.54 -22.92 -13.55
CA ASP A 72 6.99 -23.27 -14.87
C ASP A 72 6.51 -24.74 -14.94
N ASP A 73 5.95 -25.27 -13.84
CA ASP A 73 5.60 -26.69 -13.69
C ASP A 73 4.08 -26.94 -13.49
N ASP A 74 3.23 -25.94 -13.73
CA ASP A 74 1.76 -26.10 -13.81
C ASP A 74 1.25 -25.77 -15.22
N GLU A 75 1.49 -26.69 -16.15
CA GLU A 75 0.75 -26.82 -17.41
C GLU A 75 -0.67 -27.33 -17.10
N GLU A 76 -1.74 -26.55 -17.39
CA GLU A 76 -2.98 -27.07 -18.03
C GLU A 76 -4.11 -26.01 -18.25
N ASP A 77 -4.51 -25.95 -19.53
CA ASP A 77 -5.85 -25.79 -20.15
C ASP A 77 -6.74 -24.53 -20.02
N TYR A 78 -6.75 -23.80 -21.15
CA TYR A 78 -7.79 -22.98 -21.81
C TYR A 78 -9.11 -22.71 -21.05
N LEU A 79 -9.34 -21.45 -20.71
CA LEU A 79 -10.70 -20.92 -20.47
C LEU A 79 -11.28 -20.44 -21.81
N ASP A 80 -12.41 -21.04 -22.16
CA ASP A 80 -13.23 -20.79 -23.35
C ASP A 80 -13.69 -19.32 -23.39
N GLU A 81 -13.41 -18.60 -24.49
CA GLU A 81 -13.61 -17.14 -24.64
C GLU A 81 -15.07 -16.72 -24.91
N ASP A 82 -16.05 -17.62 -24.70
CA ASP A 82 -17.42 -17.47 -25.21
C ASP A 82 -18.51 -17.18 -24.13
N ASP A 83 -18.20 -16.43 -23.05
CA ASP A 83 -19.22 -16.07 -22.03
C ASP A 83 -19.19 -14.61 -21.54
N PHE A 84 -18.73 -13.63 -22.34
CA PHE A 84 -18.64 -12.22 -21.90
C PHE A 84 -19.50 -11.19 -22.66
N ASP A 85 -20.49 -11.59 -23.44
CA ASP A 85 -21.34 -10.62 -24.16
C ASP A 85 -22.83 -10.78 -23.83
N ASP A 86 -23.24 -10.48 -22.58
CA ASP A 86 -24.68 -10.20 -22.29
C ASP A 86 -24.93 -9.32 -21.05
N TYR A 87 -24.31 -8.14 -21.00
CA TYR A 87 -24.84 -7.06 -20.16
C TYR A 87 -24.92 -5.76 -20.97
N ASP A 88 -25.93 -5.71 -21.85
CA ASP A 88 -26.49 -4.47 -22.38
C ASP A 88 -27.04 -3.64 -21.20
N LEU A 89 -26.26 -2.68 -20.73
CA LEU A 89 -26.65 -1.73 -19.67
C LEU A 89 -27.18 -0.44 -20.32
N GLU A 90 -28.30 -0.56 -21.02
CA GLU A 90 -29.14 0.56 -21.41
C GLU A 90 -30.54 0.36 -20.79
N ASP A 91 -30.75 0.86 -19.56
CA ASP A 91 -32.10 1.22 -19.12
C ASP A 91 -32.06 2.20 -17.92
N GLU A 92 -32.28 3.47 -18.25
CA GLU A 92 -33.30 4.35 -17.64
C GLU A 92 -33.28 4.57 -16.11
N PHE A 93 -32.61 5.65 -15.67
CA PHE A 93 -33.01 6.35 -14.44
C PHE A 93 -33.69 7.66 -14.82
N ASP A 94 -35.02 7.60 -14.88
CA ASP A 94 -35.90 8.74 -15.13
C ASP A 94 -36.29 9.45 -13.81
N SER A 95 -36.56 10.75 -13.94
CA SER A 95 -37.15 11.72 -12.99
C SER A 95 -36.28 12.33 -11.88
N GLU A 96 -35.49 13.34 -12.25
CA GLU A 96 -35.41 14.57 -11.45
C GLU A 96 -36.35 15.59 -12.11
N ASP A 97 -37.48 15.94 -11.49
CA ASP A 97 -38.02 17.29 -11.60
C ASP A 97 -39.15 17.59 -10.58
N ASP A 98 -39.07 18.85 -10.12
CA ASP A 98 -40.07 19.74 -9.55
C ASP A 98 -40.43 19.67 -8.04
N ASP A 99 -39.78 20.59 -7.32
CA ASP A 99 -40.27 21.38 -6.21
C ASP A 99 -41.74 21.81 -6.36
N ASP A 100 -42.57 21.74 -5.30
CA ASP A 100 -43.64 22.72 -5.08
C ASP A 100 -44.18 22.71 -3.63
N ASP A 101 -43.94 23.84 -2.96
CA ASP A 101 -44.81 24.60 -2.05
C ASP A 101 -45.37 23.95 -0.77
N PHE A 102 -44.68 24.17 0.37
CA PHE A 102 -45.28 24.05 1.71
C PHE A 102 -45.77 25.42 2.18
N ASP A 103 -47.05 25.71 1.90
CA ASP A 103 -47.77 26.91 2.32
C ASP A 103 -47.87 27.01 3.86
N LEU A 104 -47.23 28.02 4.45
CA LEU A 104 -47.34 28.38 5.86
C LEU A 104 -48.54 29.31 6.08
N GLY A 105 -49.71 28.70 6.28
CA GLY A 105 -50.95 29.38 6.68
C GLY A 105 -51.15 29.38 8.21
N PHE A 106 -51.13 30.59 8.76
CA PHE A 106 -51.30 31.03 10.15
C PHE A 106 -52.52 30.47 10.90
#